data_AF-A0A822G4T7-F1
#
_entry.id   AF-A0A822G4T7-F1
#
_cell.length_a   1.000
_cell.length_b   1.000
_cell.length_c   1.000
_cell.angle_alpha   90.00
_cell.angle_beta   90.00
_cell.angle_gamma   90.00
#
_symmetry.space_group_name_H-M   'P 1'
#
loop_
_entity.id
_entity.type
_entity.pdbx_description
1 polymer ?
#
loop_
_entity_poly.entity_id
_entity_poly.type
_entity_poly.pdbx_seq_one_letter_code
_entity_poly.pdbx_strand_id
1 'polypeptide(L)' 'MHTVFRIDQVQQLDNNRAVYQVDLKLTSDNDQQLRELTDFIRKEVDGTGWYRM' A
#
# COMPACT_ATOMS: atom_id res chain seq x y z
N MET A 1 -9.02 12.79 -2.67
CA MET A 1 -7.59 12.45 -2.71
C MET A 1 -7.39 11.24 -1.83
N HIS A 2 -6.75 10.18 -2.33
CA HIS A 2 -6.44 9.00 -1.52
C HIS A 2 -4.93 8.99 -1.33
N THR A 3 -4.49 9.21 -0.09
CA THR A 3 -3.08 9.25 0.23
C THR A 3 -2.60 7.84 0.55
N VAL A 4 -1.68 7.32 -0.25
CA VAL A 4 -1.05 6.04 0.00
C VAL A 4 0.29 6.26 0.70
N PHE A 5 0.61 5.37 1.63
CA PHE A 5 1.89 5.34 2.31
C PHE A 5 2.56 4.00 2.02
N ARG A 6 3.85 4.03 1.69
CA ARG A 6 4.67 2.83 1.56
C ARG A 6 5.47 2.63 2.84
N ILE A 7 5.55 1.39 3.32
CA ILE A 7 6.49 1.04 4.39
C ILE A 7 7.90 1.15 3.83
N ASP A 8 8.72 1.99 4.44
CA ASP A 8 10.12 2.17 4.07
C ASP A 8 11.01 1.26 4.91
N GLN A 9 10.85 1.33 6.24
CA GLN A 9 11.59 0.49 7.18
C GLN A 9 10.70 -0.01 8.32
N VAL A 10 11.08 -1.18 8.85
CA VAL A 10 10.53 -1.74 10.08
C VAL A 10 11.71 -2.09 10.97
N GLN A 11 11.78 -1.46 12.14
CA GLN A 11 12.83 -1.70 13.11
C GLN A 11 12.22 -2.11 14.46
N GLN A 12 12.79 -3.13 15.09
CA GLN A 12 12.42 -3.51 16.44
C GLN A 12 13.03 -2.51 17.41
N LEU A 13 12.25 -2.00 18.37
CA LEU A 13 12.80 -1.09 19.37
C LEU A 13 13.56 -1.89 20.42
N ASP A 14 14.85 -1.58 20.60
CA ASP A 14 15.78 -2.33 21.46
C ASP A 14 15.27 -2.53 22.90
N ASN A 15 14.42 -1.62 23.38
CA ASN A 15 13.89 -1.65 24.74
C ASN A 15 12.65 -2.53 24.93
N ASN A 16 12.02 -3.02 23.86
CA ASN A 16 10.86 -3.91 23.98
C ASN A 16 10.72 -4.83 22.77
N ARG A 17 10.96 -6.14 22.95
CA ARG A 17 10.91 -7.14 21.86
C ARG A 17 9.53 -7.27 21.19
N ALA A 18 8.48 -6.74 21.81
CA ALA A 18 7.13 -6.74 21.24
C ALA A 18 6.77 -5.46 20.47
N VAL A 19 7.65 -4.45 20.44
CA VAL A 19 7.34 -3.16 19.82
C VAL A 19 8.25 -2.92 18.62
N TYR A 20 7.62 -2.55 17.52
CA TYR A 20 8.27 -2.22 16.26
C TYR A 20 7.94 -0.79 15.88
N GLN A 21 8.96 -0.03 15.49
CA GLN A 21 8.78 1.23 14.78
C GLN A 21 8.73 0.95 13.29
N VAL A 22 7.74 1.54 12.62
CA VAL A 22 7.54 1.43 11.19
C VAL A 22 7.61 2.82 10.60
N ASP A 23 8.58 3.06 9.73
CA ASP A 23 8.73 4.31 9.02
C ASP A 23 7.92 4.26 7.72
N LEU A 24 6.99 5.19 7.58
CA LEU A 24 6.10 5.31 6.44
C LEU A 24 6.54 6.46 5.55
N LYS A 25 6.68 6.19 4.26
CA LYS A 25 6.96 7.20 3.25
C LYS A 25 5.68 7.53 2.49
N LEU A 26 5.36 8.82 2.44
CA LEU A 26 4.29 9.32 1.59
C LEU A 26 4.61 8.99 0.14
N THR A 27 3.77 8.18 -0.51
CA THR A 27 3.90 7.94 -1.94
C THR A 27 3.25 9.10 -2.68
N SER A 28 4.00 9.69 -3.63
CA SER A 28 3.46 10.70 -4.54
C SER A 28 2.32 10.08 -5.36
N ASP A 29 1.35 10.89 -5.76
CA ASP A 29 0.25 10.49 -6.68
C ASP A 29 0.77 9.87 -7.99
N ASN A 30 2.06 10.00 -8.29
CA ASN A 30 2.73 9.46 -9.47
C ASN A 30 3.68 8.28 -9.18
N ASP A 31 3.54 7.59 -8.04
CA ASP A 31 4.28 6.35 -7.80
C ASP A 31 3.91 5.29 -8.85
N GLN A 32 4.88 4.98 -9.71
CA GLN A 32 4.69 4.08 -10.85
C GLN A 32 4.29 2.67 -10.41
N GLN A 33 4.83 2.16 -9.30
CA GLN A 33 4.53 0.82 -8.83
C GLN A 33 3.10 0.75 -8.29
N LEU A 34 2.66 1.79 -7.58
CA LEU A 34 1.28 1.89 -7.11
C LEU A 34 0.29 2.00 -8.27
N ARG A 35 0.64 2.75 -9.32
CA ARG A 35 -0.18 2.88 -10.52
C ARG A 35 -0.29 1.55 -11.26
N GLU A 36 0.82 0.86 -11.47
CA GLU A 36 0.85 -0.46 -12.10
C GLU A 36 0.06 -1.51 -11.33
N LEU A 37 0.17 -1.53 -9.99
CA LEU A 37 -0.62 -2.40 -9.13
C LEU A 37 -2.12 -2.09 -9.22
N THR A 38 -2.47 -0.81 -9.18
CA THR A 38 -3.89 -0.37 -9.26
C THR A 38 -4.49 -0.69 -10.63
N ASP A 39 -3.72 -0.52 -11.71
CA ASP A 39 -4.13 -0.87 -13.06
C ASP A 39 -4.28 -2.40 -13.23
N PHE A 40 -3.38 -3.18 -12.63
CA PHE A 40 -3.50 -4.65 -12.59
C PHE A 40 -4.75 -5.09 -11.84
N ILE A 41 -4.96 -4.61 -10.60
CA ILE A 41 -6.16 -4.91 -9.82
C ILE A 41 -7.41 -4.47 -10.59
N ARG A 42 -7.40 -3.28 -11.19
CA ARG A 42 -8.52 -2.81 -12.01
C ARG A 42 -8.80 -3.79 -13.15
N LYS A 43 -7.80 -4.21 -13.93
CA LYS A 43 -7.99 -5.19 -15.03
C LYS A 43 -8.49 -6.55 -14.54
N GLU A 44 -7.99 -7.04 -13.41
CA GLU A 44 -8.43 -8.32 -12.82
C GLU A 44 -9.84 -8.24 -12.19
N VAL A 45 -10.28 -7.05 -11.85
CA VAL A 45 -11.60 -6.79 -11.24
C VAL A 45 -12.61 -6.28 -12.29
N ASP A 46 -12.15 -5.80 -13.45
CA ASP A 46 -12.99 -5.30 -14.55
C ASP A 46 -13.59 -6.45 -15.34
N GLY A 47 -14.63 -7.05 -14.77
CA GLY A 47 -15.58 -7.96 -15.40
C GLY A 47 -17.00 -7.49 -15.09
N THR A 48 -17.92 -7.61 -16.05
CA THR A 48 -19.30 -7.11 -15.90
C THR A 48 -20.07 -7.89 -14.82
N GLY A 49 -20.40 -7.25 -13.71
CA GLY A 49 -21.53 -7.67 -12.87
C GLY A 49 -21.48 -7.25 -11.42
N TRP A 50 -22.67 -7.05 -10.84
CA TRP A 50 -22.98 -6.87 -9.41
C TRP A 50 -22.52 -8.03 -8.47
N TYR A 51 -21.59 -8.89 -8.91
CA TYR A 51 -21.20 -10.11 -8.20
C TYR A 51 -20.04 -9.93 -7.20
N ARG A 52 -19.71 -8.69 -6.84
CA ARG A 52 -18.62 -8.38 -5.91
C ARG A 52 -18.99 -7.29 -4.90
N MET A 53 -20.23 -7.30 -4.40
CA MET A 53 -20.54 -6.66 -3.11
C MET A 53 -20.17 -7.59 -1.97
#